data_AF-F8F5P4-F1
#
_entry.id   AF-F8F5P4-F1
#
_cell.length_a   1.000
_cell.length_b   1.000
_cell.length_c   1.000
_cell.angle_alpha   90.00
_cell.angle_beta   90.00
_cell.angle_gamma   90.00
#
_symmetry.space_group_name_H-M   'P 1'
#
loop_
_entity.id
_entity.type
_entity.pdbx_description
1 polymer ?
#
loop_
_entity_poly.entity_id
_entity_poly.type
_entity_poly.pdbx_seq_one_letter_code
_entity_poly.pdbx_strand_id
1 'polypeptide(L)'
;MKVRLSIRGCRIIALLALAAGILFYYRSYFFFDVYIDITRAGPGPFSVGAVLLSFGAAVALTWGLLYLGRLKRHGWTALLMLAVLAAPPVYTGAKLLANGATAPDPGFSLALHEAFTALHREAVAGGTAVTVDFRKMSGGRPWERMLIFGPYSSGEQVNKALGFQWTQEDFFTSHERDYRILFVQGDRVVGELGFDGLIRSAPSEYKPGEAVFELTNKPDPYGAGDHPTVFELSPARTGETS
;
A
#
# COMPACT_ATOMS: atom_id res chain seq x y z
N MET A 1 14.44 30.14 -49.70
CA MET A 1 15.43 30.54 -48.67
C MET A 1 15.81 29.33 -47.83
N LYS A 2 17.03 28.80 -47.94
CA LYS A 2 17.55 27.78 -47.02
C LYS A 2 18.18 28.50 -45.82
N VAL A 3 17.49 28.49 -44.68
CA VAL A 3 18.05 29.02 -43.42
C VAL A 3 19.23 28.13 -43.02
N ARG A 4 20.46 28.59 -43.25
CA ARG A 4 21.66 27.93 -42.72
C ARG A 4 21.72 28.24 -41.22
N LEU A 5 21.20 27.35 -40.40
CA LEU A 5 21.49 27.40 -38.97
C LEU A 5 22.99 27.21 -38.77
N SER A 6 23.64 28.20 -38.16
CA SER A 6 25.04 28.07 -37.75
C SER A 6 25.16 26.95 -36.72
N ILE A 7 26.30 26.26 -36.69
CA ILE A 7 26.59 25.17 -35.74
C ILE A 7 26.36 25.61 -34.27
N ARG A 8 26.53 26.91 -33.97
CA ARG A 8 26.21 27.48 -32.65
C ARG A 8 24.71 27.58 -32.39
N GLY A 9 23.92 27.94 -33.41
CA GLY A 9 22.45 27.99 -33.33
C GLY A 9 21.83 26.61 -33.10
N CYS A 10 22.28 25.57 -33.82
CA CYS A 10 21.80 24.20 -33.60
C CYS A 10 22.11 23.69 -32.18
N ARG A 11 23.25 24.08 -31.60
CA ARG A 11 23.61 23.70 -30.23
C ARG A 11 22.73 24.36 -29.18
N ILE A 12 22.42 25.64 -29.34
CA ILE A 12 21.53 26.35 -28.41
C ILE A 12 20.13 25.73 -28.43
N ILE A 13 19.61 25.41 -29.61
CA ILE A 13 18.31 24.72 -29.74
C ILE A 13 18.35 23.33 -29.10
N ALA A 14 19.42 22.56 -29.30
CA ALA A 14 19.57 21.26 -28.67
C ALA A 14 19.63 21.35 -27.13
N LEU A 15 20.32 22.34 -26.57
CA LEU A 15 20.39 22.57 -25.12
C LEU A 15 19.03 23.00 -24.55
N LEU A 16 18.28 23.85 -25.25
CA LEU A 16 16.93 24.24 -24.85
C LEU A 16 15.96 23.05 -24.88
N ALA A 17 16.04 22.21 -25.92
CA ALA A 17 15.24 20.98 -26.00
C ALA A 17 15.58 20.01 -24.86
N LEU A 18 16.86 19.92 -24.48
CA LEU A 18 17.30 19.06 -23.38
C LEU A 18 16.88 19.61 -22.01
N ALA A 19 16.94 20.94 -21.80
CA ALA A 19 16.40 21.59 -20.61
C ALA A 19 14.88 21.38 -20.48
N ALA A 20 14.14 21.50 -21.58
CA ALA A 20 12.71 21.20 -21.62
C ALA A 20 12.42 19.72 -21.33
N GLY A 21 13.25 18.81 -21.84
CA GLY A 21 13.18 17.37 -21.54
C GLY A 21 13.42 17.04 -20.07
N ILE A 22 14.37 17.71 -19.41
CA ILE A 22 14.61 17.57 -17.97
C ILE A 22 13.42 18.11 -17.16
N LEU A 23 12.87 19.27 -17.54
CA LEU A 23 11.69 19.82 -16.87
C LEU A 23 10.49 18.89 -17.02
N PHE A 24 10.28 18.34 -18.21
CA PHE A 24 9.24 17.34 -18.48
C PHE A 24 9.47 16.08 -17.66
N TYR A 25 10.71 15.57 -17.60
CA TYR A 25 11.07 14.40 -16.78
C TYR A 25 10.72 14.59 -15.30
N TYR A 26 11.11 15.70 -14.67
CA TYR A 26 10.76 15.99 -13.28
C TYR A 26 9.25 16.17 -13.08
N ARG A 27 8.57 16.83 -14.03
CA ARG A 27 7.12 17.04 -13.95
C ARG A 27 6.34 15.74 -14.10
N SER A 28 6.74 14.88 -15.03
CA SER A 28 6.18 13.54 -15.19
C SER A 28 6.45 12.69 -13.96
N TYR A 29 7.67 12.72 -13.43
CA TYR A 29 8.02 12.02 -12.19
C TYR A 29 7.12 12.48 -11.03
N PHE A 30 6.98 13.79 -10.80
CA PHE A 30 6.12 14.31 -9.73
C PHE A 30 4.66 13.91 -9.93
N PHE A 31 4.17 13.88 -11.17
CA PHE A 31 2.84 13.38 -11.49
C PHE A 31 2.69 11.89 -11.14
N PHE A 32 3.65 11.05 -11.49
CA PHE A 32 3.61 9.62 -11.19
C PHE A 32 3.76 9.30 -9.70
N ASP A 33 4.63 10.02 -9.00
CA ASP A 33 4.92 9.83 -7.57
C ASP A 33 3.76 10.36 -6.68
N VAL A 34 3.18 11.52 -7.03
CA VAL A 34 2.15 12.18 -6.22
C VAL A 34 0.72 11.79 -6.63
N TYR A 35 0.42 11.66 -7.93
CA TYR A 35 -0.97 11.46 -8.38
C TYR A 35 -1.32 10.00 -8.66
N ILE A 36 -0.41 9.24 -9.26
CA ILE A 36 -0.65 7.81 -9.55
C ILE A 36 -0.24 6.94 -8.35
N ASP A 37 0.58 7.48 -7.45
CA ASP A 37 1.16 6.82 -6.28
C ASP A 37 1.52 5.36 -6.60
N ILE A 38 2.50 5.23 -7.49
CA ILE A 38 3.05 3.94 -7.95
C ILE A 38 3.48 3.04 -6.76
N THR A 39 3.70 3.64 -5.59
CA THR A 39 4.10 2.95 -4.36
C THR A 39 2.93 2.33 -3.58
N ARG A 40 1.67 2.67 -3.90
CA ARG A 40 0.47 2.03 -3.32
C ARG A 40 0.24 0.60 -3.80
N ALA A 41 0.58 0.33 -5.06
CA ALA A 41 0.39 -1.00 -5.67
C ALA A 41 1.46 -2.03 -5.23
N GLY A 42 2.44 -1.62 -4.41
CA GLY A 42 3.59 -2.45 -4.06
C GLY A 42 4.55 -2.69 -5.24
N PRO A 43 5.56 -3.55 -5.06
CA PRO A 43 6.55 -3.89 -6.09
C PRO A 43 5.93 -4.84 -7.15
N GLY A 44 5.10 -4.29 -8.03
CA GLY A 44 4.59 -4.96 -9.22
C GLY A 44 5.43 -4.69 -10.47
N PRO A 45 5.23 -5.44 -11.56
CA PRO A 45 5.99 -5.27 -12.80
C PRO A 45 5.85 -3.86 -13.40
N PHE A 46 4.68 -3.23 -13.22
CA PHE A 46 4.43 -1.86 -13.66
C PHE A 46 5.25 -0.84 -12.84
N SER A 47 5.27 -0.96 -11.52
CA SER A 47 5.96 -0.02 -10.64
C SER A 47 7.48 -0.14 -10.73
N VAL A 48 7.99 -1.37 -10.79
CA VAL A 48 9.41 -1.64 -11.07
C VAL A 48 9.79 -1.11 -12.45
N GLY A 49 8.95 -1.34 -13.47
CA GLY A 49 9.15 -0.83 -14.82
C GLY A 49 9.24 0.70 -14.87
N ALA A 50 8.37 1.40 -14.15
CA ALA A 50 8.37 2.87 -14.08
C ALA A 50 9.64 3.44 -13.43
N VAL A 51 10.15 2.80 -12.36
CA VAL A 51 11.40 3.20 -11.70
C VAL A 51 12.60 3.00 -12.64
N LEU A 52 12.68 1.82 -13.29
CA LEU A 52 13.78 1.50 -14.21
C LEU A 52 13.77 2.41 -15.46
N LEU A 53 12.60 2.72 -16.01
CA LEU A 53 12.47 3.60 -17.16
C LEU A 53 12.90 5.04 -16.82
N SER A 54 12.51 5.52 -15.64
CA SER A 54 12.95 6.82 -15.10
C SER A 54 14.46 6.88 -14.91
N PHE A 55 15.06 5.82 -14.36
CA PHE A 55 16.52 5.73 -14.20
C PHE A 55 17.24 5.71 -15.56
N GLY A 56 16.73 4.95 -16.52
CA GLY A 56 17.25 4.93 -17.90
C GLY A 56 17.19 6.31 -18.56
N ALA A 57 16.10 7.05 -18.36
CA ALA A 57 15.96 8.43 -18.85
C ALA A 57 16.98 9.38 -18.19
N ALA A 58 17.21 9.27 -16.88
CA ALA A 58 18.23 10.05 -16.18
C ALA A 58 19.64 9.82 -16.73
N VAL A 59 20.01 8.56 -16.99
CA VAL A 59 21.31 8.20 -17.61
C VAL A 59 21.41 8.77 -19.02
N ALA A 60 20.37 8.62 -19.85
CA ALA A 60 20.36 9.14 -21.22
C ALA A 60 20.47 10.67 -21.28
N LEU A 61 19.74 11.39 -20.41
CA LEU A 61 19.80 12.85 -20.30
C LEU A 61 21.17 13.34 -19.83
N THR A 62 21.76 12.65 -18.84
CA THR A 62 23.12 12.95 -18.36
C THR A 62 24.13 12.79 -19.50
N TRP A 63 24.06 11.69 -20.25
CA TRP A 63 24.96 11.44 -21.38
C TRP A 63 24.77 12.46 -22.51
N GLY A 64 23.52 12.84 -22.80
CA GLY A 64 23.18 13.88 -23.77
C GLY A 64 23.77 15.24 -23.41
N LEU A 65 23.66 15.66 -22.13
CA LEU A 65 24.26 16.89 -21.62
C LEU A 65 25.79 16.89 -21.74
N LEU A 66 26.45 15.78 -21.41
CA LEU A 66 27.90 15.67 -21.49
C LEU A 66 28.41 15.70 -22.93
N TYR A 67 27.68 15.05 -23.84
CA TYR A 67 28.01 15.00 -25.26
C TYR A 67 27.83 16.37 -25.93
N LEU A 68 26.70 17.05 -25.68
CA LEU A 68 26.37 18.34 -26.29
C LEU A 68 27.10 19.53 -25.65
N GLY A 69 27.29 19.50 -24.32
CA GLY A 69 27.92 20.58 -23.56
C GLY A 69 29.45 20.64 -23.65
N ARG A 70 30.10 19.65 -24.30
CA ARG A 70 31.56 19.47 -24.25
C ARG A 70 32.14 19.47 -22.83
N LEU A 71 31.32 19.13 -21.83
CA LEU A 71 31.70 19.05 -20.41
C LEU A 71 32.57 17.81 -20.09
N LYS A 72 32.93 17.02 -21.12
CA LYS A 72 33.83 15.85 -21.03
C LYS A 72 35.11 16.05 -20.22
N ARG A 73 35.54 17.30 -19.97
CA ARG A 73 36.78 17.61 -19.26
C ARG A 73 36.69 17.56 -17.73
N HIS A 74 35.49 17.51 -17.15
CA HIS A 74 35.30 17.53 -15.69
C HIS A 74 34.36 16.41 -15.24
N GLY A 75 34.90 15.21 -14.97
CA GLY A 75 34.11 14.05 -14.51
C GLY A 75 33.24 14.33 -13.27
N TRP A 76 33.61 15.29 -12.44
CA TRP A 76 32.82 15.73 -11.29
C TRP A 76 31.48 16.38 -11.66
N THR A 77 31.39 17.14 -12.76
CA THR A 77 30.12 17.75 -13.17
C THR A 77 29.16 16.70 -13.73
N ALA A 78 29.68 15.68 -14.40
CA ALA A 78 28.92 14.51 -14.84
C ALA A 78 28.29 13.77 -13.65
N LEU A 79 29.08 13.54 -12.59
CA LEU A 79 28.63 12.87 -11.38
C LEU A 79 27.56 13.67 -10.65
N LEU A 80 27.72 14.99 -10.52
CA LEU A 80 26.71 15.86 -9.89
C LEU A 80 25.40 15.89 -10.68
N MET A 81 25.47 15.98 -12.01
CA MET A 81 24.26 15.95 -12.86
C MET A 81 23.54 14.60 -12.76
N LEU A 82 24.30 13.49 -12.78
CA LEU A 82 23.72 12.16 -12.61
C LEU A 82 23.07 12.03 -11.23
N ALA A 83 23.74 12.47 -10.16
CA ALA A 83 23.21 12.40 -8.81
C ALA A 83 21.88 13.16 -8.68
N VAL A 84 21.79 14.36 -9.28
CA VAL A 84 20.55 15.16 -9.27
C VAL A 84 19.44 14.47 -10.07
N LEU A 85 19.73 13.96 -11.27
CA LEU A 85 18.74 13.33 -12.14
C LEU A 85 18.30 11.93 -11.67
N ALA A 86 19.19 11.21 -10.98
CA ALA A 86 18.92 9.89 -10.42
C ALA A 86 18.29 9.93 -9.02
N ALA A 87 18.38 11.05 -8.29
CA ALA A 87 17.77 11.17 -6.97
C ALA A 87 16.27 10.81 -6.94
N PRO A 88 15.43 11.27 -7.89
CA PRO A 88 14.03 10.88 -7.93
C PRO A 88 13.80 9.35 -8.08
N PRO A 89 14.30 8.65 -9.12
CA PRO A 89 14.07 7.21 -9.25
C PRO A 89 14.68 6.39 -8.11
N VAL A 90 15.80 6.85 -7.53
CA VAL A 90 16.39 6.21 -6.33
C VAL A 90 15.45 6.36 -5.13
N TYR A 91 14.86 7.53 -4.92
CA TYR A 91 13.89 7.76 -3.86
C TYR A 91 12.63 6.91 -4.04
N THR A 92 12.01 6.90 -5.24
CA THR A 92 10.85 6.02 -5.51
C THR A 92 11.22 4.56 -5.35
N GLY A 93 12.39 4.14 -5.83
CA GLY A 93 12.86 2.76 -5.68
C GLY A 93 12.99 2.36 -4.20
N ALA A 94 13.57 3.25 -3.37
CA ALA A 94 13.66 3.02 -1.93
C ALA A 94 12.28 2.95 -1.27
N LYS A 95 11.35 3.85 -1.62
CA LYS A 95 9.97 3.83 -1.13
C LYS A 95 9.22 2.58 -1.57
N LEU A 96 9.42 2.12 -2.81
CA LEU A 96 8.82 0.89 -3.34
C LEU A 96 9.33 -0.35 -2.60
N LEU A 97 10.63 -0.40 -2.31
CA LEU A 97 11.24 -1.49 -1.55
C LEU A 97 10.75 -1.50 -0.10
N ALA A 98 10.67 -0.32 0.53
CA ALA A 98 10.12 -0.17 1.87
C ALA A 98 8.64 -0.63 1.91
N ASN A 99 7.82 -0.18 0.97
CA ASN A 99 6.40 -0.57 0.88
C ASN A 99 6.24 -2.05 0.53
N GLY A 100 7.11 -2.62 -0.31
CA GLY A 100 7.07 -4.04 -0.64
C GLY A 100 7.42 -4.95 0.54
N ALA A 101 8.34 -4.50 1.41
CA ALA A 101 8.69 -5.23 2.62
C ALA A 101 7.57 -5.23 3.67
N THR A 102 6.75 -4.17 3.69
CA THR A 102 5.70 -3.96 4.70
C THR A 102 4.28 -4.25 4.20
N ALA A 103 4.07 -4.43 2.89
CA ALA A 103 2.75 -4.72 2.32
C ALA A 103 2.24 -6.12 2.74
N PRO A 104 0.93 -6.24 3.01
CA PRO A 104 0.27 -7.53 3.20
C PRO A 104 0.50 -8.45 2.00
N ASP A 105 0.54 -9.78 2.22
CA ASP A 105 0.52 -10.74 1.12
C ASP A 105 -0.85 -10.65 0.43
N PRO A 106 -0.93 -10.20 -0.84
CA PRO A 106 -2.20 -10.04 -1.53
C PRO A 106 -2.95 -11.37 -1.67
N GLY A 107 -2.24 -12.50 -1.76
CA GLY A 107 -2.87 -13.80 -1.77
C GLY A 107 -3.48 -14.19 -0.43
N PHE A 108 -2.96 -13.64 0.68
CA PHE A 108 -3.44 -13.94 2.03
C PHE A 108 -4.71 -13.15 2.30
N SER A 109 -4.67 -11.84 2.03
CA SER A 109 -5.84 -10.96 2.18
C SER A 109 -6.99 -11.38 1.26
N LEU A 110 -6.71 -11.80 0.02
CA LEU A 110 -7.74 -12.30 -0.88
C LEU A 110 -8.39 -13.59 -0.35
N ALA A 111 -7.60 -14.57 0.10
CA ALA A 111 -8.11 -15.82 0.64
C ALA A 111 -8.97 -15.59 1.90
N LEU A 112 -8.54 -14.68 2.79
CA LEU A 112 -9.34 -14.27 3.94
C LEU A 112 -10.65 -13.63 3.53
N HIS A 113 -10.62 -12.70 2.57
CA HIS A 113 -11.81 -12.01 2.11
C HIS A 113 -12.81 -12.98 1.47
N GLU A 114 -12.35 -13.92 0.64
CA GLU A 114 -13.20 -14.95 0.03
C GLU A 114 -13.82 -15.87 1.09
N ALA A 115 -13.02 -16.36 2.03
CA ALA A 115 -13.50 -17.21 3.12
C ALA A 115 -14.51 -16.48 4.02
N PHE A 116 -14.24 -15.20 4.33
CA PHE A 116 -15.13 -14.39 5.15
C PHE A 116 -16.44 -14.10 4.44
N THR A 117 -16.39 -13.76 3.16
CA THR A 117 -17.58 -13.51 2.34
C THR A 117 -18.47 -14.75 2.23
N ALA A 118 -17.87 -15.95 2.13
CA ALA A 118 -18.62 -17.20 2.14
C ALA A 118 -19.37 -17.41 3.47
N LEU A 119 -18.68 -17.22 4.60
CA LEU A 119 -19.29 -17.32 5.94
C LEU A 119 -20.38 -16.27 6.16
N HIS A 120 -20.16 -15.06 5.66
CA HIS A 120 -21.14 -13.98 5.76
C HIS A 120 -22.44 -14.33 5.02
N ARG A 121 -22.36 -14.90 3.81
CA ARG A 121 -23.54 -15.38 3.07
C ARG A 121 -24.29 -16.47 3.82
N GLU A 122 -23.57 -17.37 4.48
CA GLU A 122 -24.17 -18.43 5.30
C GLU A 122 -24.92 -17.84 6.52
N ALA A 123 -24.31 -16.89 7.23
CA ALA A 123 -24.93 -16.20 8.36
C ALA A 123 -26.21 -15.43 7.95
N VAL A 124 -26.19 -14.79 6.78
CA VAL A 124 -27.37 -14.12 6.20
C VAL A 124 -28.48 -15.12 5.88
N ALA A 125 -28.15 -16.21 5.19
CA ALA A 125 -29.13 -17.19 4.72
C ALA A 125 -29.74 -18.02 5.86
N GLY A 126 -28.93 -18.37 6.86
CA GLY A 126 -29.34 -19.21 7.98
C GLY A 126 -29.99 -18.47 9.15
N GLY A 127 -29.91 -17.14 9.20
CA GLY A 127 -30.41 -16.33 10.33
C GLY A 127 -29.81 -16.73 11.68
N THR A 128 -28.65 -17.37 11.68
CA THR A 128 -28.03 -18.04 12.83
C THR A 128 -26.62 -17.51 13.09
N ALA A 129 -26.15 -17.69 14.32
CA ALA A 129 -24.77 -17.39 14.69
C ALA A 129 -23.81 -18.35 14.00
N VAL A 130 -22.82 -17.83 13.29
CA VAL A 130 -21.78 -18.62 12.59
C VAL A 130 -20.45 -18.45 13.31
N THR A 131 -19.77 -19.55 13.62
CA THR A 131 -18.42 -19.51 14.19
C THR A 131 -17.39 -19.17 13.12
N VAL A 132 -16.63 -18.11 13.36
CA VAL A 132 -15.53 -17.63 12.53
C VAL A 132 -14.22 -18.01 13.20
N ASP A 133 -13.49 -18.96 12.62
CA ASP A 133 -12.18 -19.40 13.08
C ASP A 133 -11.11 -18.83 12.14
N PHE A 134 -10.49 -17.71 12.53
CA PHE A 134 -9.53 -17.01 11.66
C PHE A 134 -8.26 -17.83 11.38
N ARG A 135 -7.90 -18.75 12.28
CA ARG A 135 -6.80 -19.69 12.04
C ARG A 135 -7.14 -20.62 10.88
N LYS A 136 -8.35 -21.18 10.84
CA LYS A 136 -8.78 -22.01 9.70
C LYS A 136 -8.90 -21.21 8.41
N MET A 137 -9.46 -19.99 8.50
CA MET A 137 -9.65 -19.12 7.34
C MET A 137 -8.34 -18.69 6.67
N SER A 138 -7.26 -18.55 7.45
CA SER A 138 -5.93 -18.25 6.91
C SER A 138 -5.34 -19.37 6.03
N GLY A 139 -6.03 -20.51 5.86
CA GLY A 139 -5.62 -21.58 4.94
C GLY A 139 -4.31 -22.25 5.31
N GLY A 140 -3.94 -22.23 6.60
CA GLY A 140 -2.68 -22.77 7.10
C GLY A 140 -1.47 -21.84 6.93
N ARG A 141 -1.67 -20.61 6.43
CA ARG A 141 -0.60 -19.62 6.35
C ARG A 141 -0.23 -19.12 7.75
N PRO A 142 1.07 -18.99 8.05
CA PRO A 142 1.52 -18.62 9.39
C PRO A 142 1.22 -17.14 9.67
N TRP A 143 0.77 -16.89 10.90
CA TRP A 143 0.68 -15.57 11.52
C TRP A 143 0.78 -15.75 13.04
N GLU A 144 1.21 -14.71 13.76
CA GLU A 144 1.51 -14.75 15.20
C GLU A 144 0.52 -13.93 16.03
N ARG A 145 0.08 -12.79 15.49
CA ARG A 145 -0.84 -11.87 16.16
C ARG A 145 -1.91 -11.40 15.19
N MET A 146 -3.14 -11.28 15.69
CA MET A 146 -4.26 -10.65 14.99
C MET A 146 -4.67 -9.43 15.78
N LEU A 147 -4.66 -8.26 15.14
CA LEU A 147 -4.98 -6.98 15.74
C LEU A 147 -6.27 -6.44 15.13
N ILE A 148 -7.17 -5.93 15.97
CA ILE A 148 -8.45 -5.36 15.55
C ILE A 148 -8.42 -3.86 15.82
N PHE A 149 -8.59 -3.10 14.74
CA PHE A 149 -8.67 -1.65 14.77
C PHE A 149 -10.10 -1.22 14.46
N GLY A 150 -10.64 -0.36 15.32
CA GLY A 150 -11.95 0.21 15.13
C GLY A 150 -11.97 1.27 14.02
N PRO A 151 -13.17 1.68 13.59
CA PRO A 151 -13.34 2.80 12.68
C PRO A 151 -12.60 4.04 13.19
N TYR A 152 -12.06 4.83 12.27
CA TYR A 152 -11.31 6.06 12.57
C TYR A 152 -10.01 5.88 13.37
N SER A 153 -9.47 4.65 13.49
CA SER A 153 -8.14 4.45 14.07
C SER A 153 -7.08 5.20 13.26
N SER A 154 -6.21 5.97 13.91
CA SER A 154 -5.17 6.71 13.19
C SER A 154 -3.97 5.82 12.83
N GLY A 155 -3.25 6.16 11.76
CA GLY A 155 -1.99 5.48 11.41
C GLY A 155 -0.99 5.42 12.57
N GLU A 156 -0.91 6.48 13.39
CA GLU A 156 -0.07 6.51 14.59
C GLU A 156 -0.51 5.47 15.64
N GLN A 157 -1.81 5.31 15.87
CA GLN A 157 -2.35 4.28 16.78
C GLN A 157 -2.04 2.87 16.28
N VAL A 158 -2.20 2.65 14.97
CA VAL A 158 -1.92 1.37 14.31
C VAL A 158 -0.44 1.01 14.45
N ASN A 159 0.47 1.92 14.08
CA ASN A 159 1.91 1.71 14.21
C ASN A 159 2.34 1.45 15.66
N LYS A 160 1.77 2.19 16.61
CA LYS A 160 2.04 2.00 18.03
C LYS A 160 1.65 0.59 18.50
N ALA A 161 0.52 0.06 18.03
CA ALA A 161 0.08 -1.29 18.35
C ALA A 161 0.90 -2.37 17.62
N LEU A 162 1.33 -2.11 16.38
CA LEU A 162 2.16 -3.03 15.60
C LEU A 162 3.57 -3.17 16.18
N GLY A 163 4.14 -2.07 16.70
CA GLY A 163 5.53 -2.01 17.17
C GLY A 163 6.55 -1.71 16.07
N PHE A 164 6.09 -1.48 14.84
CA PHE A 164 6.88 -1.11 13.68
C PHE A 164 6.10 -0.12 12.80
N GLN A 165 6.79 0.54 11.88
CA GLN A 165 6.17 1.48 10.96
C GLN A 165 5.54 0.74 9.77
N TRP A 166 4.22 0.84 9.61
CA TRP A 166 3.50 0.22 8.51
C TRP A 166 3.12 1.26 7.46
N THR A 167 3.87 1.32 6.36
CA THR A 167 3.76 2.39 5.36
C THR A 167 2.45 2.42 4.54
N GLN A 168 1.50 1.53 4.81
CA GLN A 168 0.11 1.61 4.33
C GLN A 168 -0.82 2.40 5.26
N GLU A 169 -0.27 3.21 6.18
CA GLU A 169 -0.97 4.16 7.06
C GLU A 169 -2.09 4.98 6.36
N ASP A 170 -1.92 5.32 5.08
CA ASP A 170 -2.90 6.08 4.28
C ASP A 170 -4.19 5.31 3.95
N PHE A 171 -4.30 4.00 4.24
CA PHE A 171 -5.58 3.30 4.18
C PHE A 171 -6.56 3.78 5.26
N PHE A 172 -6.04 4.10 6.45
CA PHE A 172 -6.85 4.69 7.53
C PHE A 172 -7.01 6.20 7.34
N THR A 173 -7.50 6.60 6.17
CA THR A 173 -8.06 7.95 6.04
C THR A 173 -9.25 8.07 6.99
N SER A 174 -9.44 9.27 7.55
CA SER A 174 -10.44 9.64 8.56
C SER A 174 -11.92 9.41 8.16
N HIS A 175 -12.19 8.63 7.12
CA HIS A 175 -13.49 8.40 6.50
C HIS A 175 -13.85 6.92 6.37
N GLU A 176 -12.97 5.98 6.71
CA GLU A 176 -13.33 4.55 6.73
C GLU A 176 -14.19 4.25 7.97
N ARG A 177 -15.43 3.82 7.73
CA ARG A 177 -16.41 3.43 8.75
C ARG A 177 -16.25 1.98 9.22
N ASP A 178 -15.32 1.25 8.61
CA ASP A 178 -15.19 -0.20 8.77
C ASP A 178 -14.13 -0.54 9.82
N TYR A 179 -14.29 -1.70 10.45
CA TYR A 179 -13.23 -2.29 11.25
C TYR A 179 -12.15 -2.88 10.34
N ARG A 180 -10.91 -2.82 10.81
CA ARG A 180 -9.76 -3.45 10.14
C ARG A 180 -9.15 -4.51 11.03
N ILE A 181 -9.04 -5.72 10.50
CA ILE A 181 -8.39 -6.85 11.16
C ILE A 181 -7.06 -7.10 10.45
N LEU A 182 -5.96 -6.92 11.17
CA LEU A 182 -4.60 -7.11 10.66
C LEU A 182 -4.00 -8.40 11.20
N PHE A 183 -3.33 -9.15 10.33
CA PHE A 183 -2.60 -10.37 10.67
C PHE A 183 -1.11 -10.09 10.57
N VAL A 184 -0.36 -10.40 11.63
CA VAL A 184 1.05 -10.01 11.78
C VAL A 184 1.92 -11.24 11.99
N GLN A 185 3.08 -11.28 11.33
CA GLN A 185 4.14 -12.27 11.52
C GLN A 185 5.46 -11.51 11.74
N GLY A 186 6.06 -11.60 12.93
CA GLY A 186 7.22 -10.79 13.30
C GLY A 186 6.92 -9.29 13.14
N ASP A 187 7.75 -8.60 12.35
CA ASP A 187 7.67 -7.16 12.10
C ASP A 187 6.97 -6.82 10.78
N ARG A 188 5.99 -7.64 10.38
CA ARG A 188 5.27 -7.47 9.12
C ARG A 188 3.78 -7.82 9.23
N VAL A 189 2.95 -6.99 8.61
CA VAL A 189 1.55 -7.35 8.31
C VAL A 189 1.52 -8.32 7.14
N VAL A 190 1.02 -9.54 7.36
CA VAL A 190 0.91 -10.60 6.35
C VAL A 190 -0.47 -10.65 5.69
N GLY A 191 -1.49 -10.09 6.34
CA GLY A 191 -2.85 -10.07 5.80
C GLY A 191 -3.70 -8.99 6.42
N GLU A 192 -4.74 -8.60 5.70
CA GLU A 192 -5.75 -7.66 6.17
C GLU A 192 -7.16 -8.13 5.78
N LEU A 193 -8.14 -7.76 6.61
CA LEU A 193 -9.55 -7.95 6.34
C LEU A 193 -10.32 -6.71 6.81
N GLY A 194 -11.09 -6.10 5.91
CA GLY A 194 -12.09 -5.08 6.25
C GLY A 194 -13.41 -5.73 6.66
N PHE A 195 -14.06 -5.16 7.66
CA PHE A 195 -15.35 -5.62 8.15
C PHE A 195 -16.31 -4.45 8.36
N ASP A 196 -17.37 -4.43 7.56
CA ASP A 196 -18.52 -3.52 7.70
C ASP A 196 -19.52 -4.14 8.68
N GLY A 197 -19.40 -3.75 9.95
CA GLY A 197 -20.20 -4.26 11.06
C GLY A 197 -19.65 -3.83 12.41
N LEU A 198 -20.19 -4.40 13.49
CA LEU A 198 -19.74 -4.14 14.85
C LEU A 198 -18.80 -5.26 15.31
N ILE A 199 -17.61 -4.94 15.81
CA ILE A 199 -16.76 -5.92 16.51
C ILE A 199 -16.79 -5.63 18.01
N ARG A 200 -17.32 -6.57 18.80
CA ARG A 200 -17.23 -6.54 20.28
C ARG A 200 -15.99 -7.30 20.74
N SER A 201 -14.81 -6.73 20.52
CA SER A 201 -13.54 -7.34 20.93
C SER A 201 -12.98 -6.69 22.19
N ALA A 202 -12.66 -7.50 23.19
CA ALA A 202 -11.75 -7.17 24.28
C ALA A 202 -10.99 -8.46 24.64
N PRO A 203 -9.66 -8.56 24.42
CA PRO A 203 -8.69 -7.53 23.99
C PRO A 203 -8.74 -7.16 22.48
N SER A 204 -7.89 -6.22 22.05
CA SER A 204 -7.71 -5.84 20.63
C SER A 204 -6.62 -6.66 19.91
N GLU A 205 -5.96 -7.58 20.62
CA GLU A 205 -4.89 -8.46 20.12
C GLU A 205 -5.22 -9.92 20.45
N TYR A 206 -5.08 -10.81 19.48
CA TYR A 206 -5.38 -12.24 19.61
C TYR A 206 -4.26 -13.08 19.03
N LYS A 207 -3.96 -14.21 19.68
CA LYS A 207 -3.13 -15.27 19.09
C LYS A 207 -3.96 -16.18 18.18
N PRO A 208 -3.33 -16.98 17.30
CA PRO A 208 -4.04 -17.95 16.44
C PRO A 208 -4.99 -18.90 17.17
N GLY A 209 -4.71 -19.28 18.41
CA GLY A 209 -5.60 -20.13 19.20
C GLY A 209 -6.79 -19.41 19.83
N GLU A 210 -6.74 -18.08 19.92
CA GLU A 210 -7.74 -17.23 20.59
C GLU A 210 -8.65 -16.53 19.59
N ALA A 211 -8.27 -16.50 18.30
CA ALA A 211 -9.00 -15.82 17.24
C ALA A 211 -10.20 -16.61 16.71
N VAL A 212 -11.07 -17.01 17.63
CA VAL A 212 -12.35 -17.66 17.34
C VAL A 212 -13.47 -16.73 17.76
N PHE A 213 -14.33 -16.39 16.81
CA PHE A 213 -15.41 -15.42 16.96
C PHE A 213 -16.75 -16.03 16.56
N GLU A 214 -17.82 -15.42 17.02
CA GLU A 214 -19.18 -15.65 16.56
C GLU A 214 -19.62 -14.43 15.75
N LEU A 215 -20.00 -14.68 14.49
CA LEU A 215 -20.66 -13.72 13.62
C LEU A 215 -22.16 -13.90 13.79
N THR A 216 -22.80 -12.86 14.32
CA THR A 216 -24.25 -12.85 14.57
C THR A 216 -24.91 -11.75 13.76
N ASN A 217 -26.07 -12.06 13.21
CA ASN A 217 -26.94 -11.06 12.60
C ASN A 217 -27.87 -10.50 13.68
N LYS A 218 -27.71 -9.23 14.07
CA LYS A 218 -28.54 -8.58 15.09
C LYS A 218 -29.36 -7.43 14.49
N PRO A 219 -30.55 -7.13 15.04
CA PRO A 219 -31.28 -5.91 14.68
C PRO A 219 -30.42 -4.69 14.98
N ASP A 220 -30.47 -3.68 14.12
CA ASP A 220 -29.75 -2.42 14.34
C ASP A 220 -30.17 -1.79 15.68
N PRO A 221 -29.24 -1.61 16.65
CA PRO A 221 -29.55 -1.04 17.95
C PRO A 221 -29.95 0.44 17.91
N TYR A 222 -29.73 1.14 16.78
CA TYR A 222 -30.00 2.58 16.64
C TYR A 222 -31.34 2.92 15.95
N GLY A 223 -32.07 1.93 15.45
CA GLY A 223 -33.45 2.07 15.00
C GLY A 223 -33.65 2.82 13.66
N ALA A 224 -34.19 2.09 12.67
CA ALA A 224 -34.90 2.60 11.50
C ALA A 224 -34.10 3.49 10.51
N GLY A 225 -33.07 2.90 9.88
CA GLY A 225 -32.66 3.23 8.51
C GLY A 225 -32.91 2.05 7.56
N ASP A 226 -32.61 2.21 6.27
CA ASP A 226 -32.72 1.17 5.21
C ASP A 226 -31.87 -0.11 5.45
N HIS A 227 -31.21 -0.24 6.61
CA HIS A 227 -30.41 -1.39 7.02
C HIS A 227 -31.07 -2.07 8.23
N PRO A 228 -31.87 -3.13 8.04
CA PRO A 228 -32.64 -3.77 9.13
C PRO A 228 -31.77 -4.53 10.14
N THR A 229 -30.48 -4.73 9.86
CA THR A 229 -29.59 -5.62 10.62
C THR A 229 -28.13 -5.18 10.57
N VAL A 230 -27.42 -5.30 11.71
CA VAL A 230 -25.97 -5.10 11.84
C VAL A 230 -25.32 -6.45 12.18
N PHE A 231 -24.23 -6.78 11.49
CA PHE A 231 -23.43 -7.94 11.83
C PHE A 231 -22.54 -7.64 13.03
N GLU A 232 -22.62 -8.47 14.05
CA GLU A 232 -21.78 -8.38 15.23
C GLU A 232 -20.81 -9.55 15.27
N LEU A 233 -19.52 -9.25 15.27
CA LEU A 233 -18.43 -10.19 15.52
C LEU A 233 -18.03 -10.11 17.00
N SER A 234 -18.11 -11.21 17.73
CA SER A 234 -17.76 -11.26 19.16
C SER A 234 -16.90 -12.49 19.48
N PRO A 235 -15.93 -12.44 20.41
CA PRO A 235 -15.16 -13.62 20.79
C PRO A 235 -16.10 -14.76 21.16
N ALA A 236 -15.88 -15.94 20.60
CA ALA A 236 -16.65 -17.12 20.95
C ALA A 236 -16.49 -17.34 22.46
N ARG A 237 -17.60 -17.54 23.18
CA ARG A 237 -17.51 -17.93 24.59
C ARG A 237 -16.85 -19.30 24.63
N THR A 238 -15.55 -19.34 24.95
CA THR A 238 -14.92 -20.58 25.38
C THR A 238 -15.67 -21.00 26.64
N GLY A 239 -16.53 -22.00 26.51
CA GLY A 239 -17.08 -22.69 27.67
C GLY A 239 -15.91 -23.10 28.54
N GLU A 240 -16.01 -22.78 29.83
CA GLU A 240 -15.21 -23.40 30.87
C GLU A 240 -15.20 -24.91 30.59
N THR A 241 -14.04 -25.42 30.16
CA THR A 241 -13.81 -26.85 30.19
C THR A 241 -13.25 -27.15 31.57
N SER A 242 -14.01 -28.03 32.22
CA SER A 242 -13.97 -28.51 33.59
C SER A 242 -12.67 -29.25 33.93
#